data_AF-A0A061LVS4-F1
#
_entry.id   AF-A0A061LVS4-F1
#
_cell.length_a   1.000
_cell.length_b   1.000
_cell.length_c   1.000
_cell.angle_alpha   90.00
_cell.angle_beta   90.00
_cell.angle_gamma   90.00
#
_symmetry.space_group_name_H-M   'P 1'
#
loop_
_entity.id
_entity.type
_entity.pdbx_description
1 polymer ?
#
loop_
_entity_poly.entity_id
_entity_poly.type
_entity_poly.pdbx_seq_one_letter_code
_entity_poly.pdbx_strand_id
1 'polypeptide(L)'
;MFHSDVEESEEVRFGLEWHLDVIAYTDSGNIIVSSYLRVVEKEGFAQTLSQAVLLSEKMGWDLDDWPEERFRDWVRVHVAEDLYDLSRRAIQSQAAQMDFQFNLELSSPDDVEVHEVRFESQDSSE
;
A
#
# COMPACT_ATOMS: atom_id res chain seq x y z
N MET A 1 3.77 11.56 -44.31
CA MET A 1 4.89 12.10 -43.51
C MET A 1 4.26 12.95 -42.43
N PHE A 2 3.90 12.35 -41.29
CA PHE A 2 3.33 13.08 -40.16
C PHE A 2 4.47 13.41 -39.21
N HIS A 3 4.61 14.70 -38.91
CA HIS A 3 5.59 15.22 -37.97
C HIS A 3 5.27 14.72 -36.56
N SER A 4 6.34 14.28 -35.90
CA SER A 4 6.42 13.92 -34.51
C SER A 4 6.35 15.19 -33.65
N ASP A 5 5.25 15.38 -32.95
CA ASP A 5 5.20 16.23 -31.77
C ASP A 5 4.68 15.33 -30.63
N VAL A 6 5.56 14.47 -30.12
CA VAL A 6 5.37 13.88 -28.80
C VAL A 6 5.96 14.91 -27.85
N GLU A 7 5.06 15.65 -27.22
CA GLU A 7 5.35 16.68 -26.24
C GLU A 7 6.26 16.17 -25.12
N GLU A 8 6.98 17.13 -24.56
CA GLU A 8 8.11 17.03 -23.64
C GLU A 8 7.88 16.07 -22.46
N SER A 9 8.89 15.21 -22.30
CA SER A 9 9.31 14.44 -21.12
C SER A 9 8.44 14.57 -19.85
N GLU A 10 7.69 13.51 -19.53
CA GLU A 10 7.52 13.12 -18.14
C GLU A 10 8.93 12.89 -17.57
N GLU A 11 9.38 13.81 -16.72
CA GLU A 11 10.61 13.65 -15.96
C GLU A 11 10.45 12.37 -15.12
N VAL A 12 11.14 11.29 -15.51
CA VAL A 12 11.07 10.01 -14.81
C VAL A 12 11.56 10.25 -13.39
N ARG A 13 10.63 10.32 -12.44
CA ARG A 13 10.93 10.43 -11.02
C ARG A 13 11.47 9.09 -10.54
N PHE A 14 12.79 8.98 -10.46
CA PHE A 14 13.45 7.87 -9.77
C PHE A 14 13.10 7.92 -8.29
N GLY A 15 12.84 6.76 -7.71
CA GLY A 15 12.55 6.68 -6.28
C GLY A 15 11.61 5.54 -5.91
N LEU A 16 11.39 5.47 -4.61
CA LEU A 16 10.44 4.60 -3.96
C LEU A 16 9.20 5.41 -3.60
N GLU A 17 8.03 4.92 -3.98
CA GLU A 17 6.75 5.44 -3.53
C GLU A 17 6.04 4.30 -2.81
N TRP A 18 5.71 4.53 -1.54
CA TRP A 18 4.98 3.56 -0.74
C TRP A 18 3.95 4.26 0.11
N HIS A 19 2.71 3.82 0.01
CA HIS A 19 1.62 4.32 0.84
C HIS A 19 0.64 3.20 1.20
N LEU A 20 -0.08 3.44 2.29
CA LEU A 20 -1.12 2.57 2.79
C LEU A 20 -2.47 3.30 2.73
N ASP A 21 -3.48 2.62 2.23
CA ASP A 21 -4.87 3.06 2.33
C ASP A 21 -5.63 2.11 3.24
N VAL A 22 -6.53 2.66 4.05
CA VAL A 22 -7.26 1.87 5.03
C VAL A 22 -8.75 2.11 4.94
N ILE A 23 -9.50 1.00 4.96
CA ILE A 23 -10.95 1.00 5.05
C ILE A 23 -11.33 0.20 6.29
N ALA A 24 -12.02 0.85 7.22
CA ALA A 24 -12.55 0.28 8.44
C ALA A 24 -14.08 0.17 8.32
N TYR A 25 -14.60 -1.07 8.33
CA TYR A 25 -16.03 -1.33 8.34
C TYR A 25 -16.53 -1.39 9.78
N THR A 26 -17.09 -0.28 10.25
CA THR A 26 -17.55 -0.08 11.64
C THR A 26 -18.50 -1.17 12.12
N ASP A 27 -19.62 -1.39 11.42
CA ASP A 27 -20.64 -2.38 11.81
C ASP A 27 -20.12 -3.82 11.92
N SER A 28 -19.18 -4.17 11.05
CA SER A 28 -18.63 -5.52 10.96
C SER A 28 -17.31 -5.67 11.68
N GLY A 29 -16.72 -4.58 12.20
CA GLY A 29 -15.36 -4.50 12.75
C GLY A 29 -14.23 -4.93 11.80
N ASN A 30 -14.51 -5.09 10.49
CA ASN A 30 -13.54 -5.58 9.52
C ASN A 30 -12.62 -4.44 9.08
N ILE A 31 -11.33 -4.75 8.86
CA ILE A 31 -10.34 -3.77 8.41
C ILE A 31 -9.70 -4.29 7.13
N ILE A 32 -9.65 -3.45 6.10
CA ILE A 32 -8.88 -3.69 4.88
C ILE A 32 -7.76 -2.65 4.85
N VAL A 33 -6.52 -3.13 4.81
CA VAL A 33 -5.34 -2.29 4.59
C VAL A 33 -4.79 -2.63 3.21
N SER A 34 -4.75 -1.65 2.31
CA SER A 34 -4.15 -1.77 0.98
C SER A 34 -2.78 -1.10 0.99
N SER A 35 -1.78 -1.77 0.40
CA SER A 35 -0.43 -1.24 0.23
C SER A 35 -0.13 -1.10 -1.25
N TYR A 36 0.23 0.11 -1.65
CA TYR A 36 0.80 0.38 -2.97
C TYR A 36 2.29 0.63 -2.81
N LEU A 37 3.11 -0.18 -3.48
CA LEU A 37 4.55 0.01 -3.53
C LEU A 37 4.98 0.12 -4.99
N ARG A 38 5.65 1.21 -5.33
CA ARG A 38 6.24 1.47 -6.65
C ARG A 38 7.71 1.82 -6.48
N VAL A 39 8.53 1.24 -7.35
CA VAL A 39 9.95 1.58 -7.47
C VAL A 39 10.27 1.89 -8.92
N VAL A 40 10.99 2.99 -9.11
CA VAL A 40 11.50 3.42 -10.41
C VAL A 40 13.00 3.62 -10.28
N GLU A 41 13.77 2.79 -10.98
CA GLU A 41 15.22 2.88 -11.07
C GLU A 41 15.64 2.99 -12.55
N LYS A 42 16.94 3.23 -12.79
CA LYS A 42 17.48 3.37 -14.15
C LYS A 42 17.22 2.13 -15.02
N GLU A 43 17.22 0.95 -14.40
CA GLU A 43 17.12 -0.33 -15.10
C GLU A 43 15.66 -0.77 -15.35
N GLY A 44 14.69 -0.16 -14.66
CA GLY A 44 13.29 -0.53 -14.83
C GLY A 44 12.37 0.09 -13.79
N PHE A 45 11.10 -0.28 -13.89
CA PHE A 45 10.08 0.07 -12.92
C PHE A 45 9.32 -1.18 -12.49
N ALA A 46 8.84 -1.19 -11.25
CA ALA A 46 7.88 -2.17 -10.78
C ALA A 46 6.87 -1.54 -9.84
N GLN A 47 5.71 -2.17 -9.77
CA GLN A 47 4.67 -1.79 -8.85
C GLN A 47 3.92 -3.02 -8.36
N THR A 48 3.37 -2.92 -7.17
CA THR A 48 2.50 -3.94 -6.59
C THR A 48 1.40 -3.30 -5.77
N LEU A 49 0.26 -3.99 -5.75
CA LEU A 49 -0.86 -3.70 -4.88
C LEU A 49 -1.07 -4.95 -4.03
N SER A 50 -0.96 -4.80 -2.72
CA SER A 50 -1.10 -5.87 -1.74
C SER A 50 -2.22 -5.51 -0.75
N GLN A 51 -2.94 -6.49 -0.23
CA GLN A 51 -4.01 -6.25 0.72
C GLN A 51 -3.89 -7.16 1.94
N ALA A 52 -4.11 -6.59 3.12
CA ALA A 52 -4.34 -7.30 4.36
C ALA A 52 -5.83 -7.13 4.73
N VAL A 53 -6.49 -8.26 4.99
CA VAL A 53 -7.90 -8.29 5.42
C VAL A 53 -7.94 -8.84 6.83
N LEU A 54 -8.42 -8.03 7.77
CA LEU A 54 -8.58 -8.39 9.17
C LEU A 54 -10.06 -8.49 9.50
N LEU A 55 -10.48 -9.66 9.97
CA LEU A 55 -11.88 -9.98 10.20
C LEU A 55 -12.22 -9.91 11.70
N SER A 56 -13.28 -9.18 12.05
CA SER A 56 -13.60 -8.85 13.44
C SER A 56 -14.08 -10.03 14.28
N GLU A 57 -14.67 -11.06 13.64
CA GLU A 57 -15.28 -12.21 14.32
C GLU A 57 -14.32 -12.89 15.32
N LYS A 58 -13.01 -12.68 15.14
CA LYS A 58 -11.96 -13.23 16.01
C LYS A 58 -11.29 -12.22 16.94
N MET A 59 -11.46 -10.92 16.69
CA MET A 59 -10.68 -9.87 17.36
C MET A 59 -11.51 -9.05 18.36
N GLY A 60 -12.84 -9.04 18.25
CA GLY A 60 -13.74 -8.36 19.20
C GLY A 60 -13.49 -6.85 19.28
N TRP A 61 -13.09 -6.24 18.17
CA TRP A 61 -12.81 -4.81 18.10
C TRP A 61 -14.11 -4.01 18.00
N ASP A 62 -14.22 -3.03 18.88
CA ASP A 62 -15.18 -1.94 18.75
C ASP A 62 -14.45 -0.77 18.07
N LEU A 63 -14.71 -0.60 16.78
CA LEU A 63 -14.06 0.43 15.95
C LEU A 63 -14.78 1.78 16.01
N ASP A 64 -16.00 1.83 16.54
CA ASP A 64 -16.84 3.05 16.57
C ASP A 64 -16.20 4.17 17.40
N ASP A 65 -15.43 3.78 18.42
CA ASP A 65 -14.78 4.70 19.35
C ASP A 65 -13.32 5.02 18.99
N TRP A 66 -12.80 4.55 17.85
CA TRP A 66 -11.39 4.76 17.50
C TRP A 66 -11.20 6.07 16.72
N PRO A 67 -10.42 7.03 17.25
CA PRO A 67 -10.00 8.18 16.46
C PRO A 67 -9.17 7.75 15.24
N GLU A 68 -9.26 8.49 14.15
CA GLU A 68 -8.50 8.23 12.91
C GLU A 68 -6.99 8.11 13.17
N GLU A 69 -6.43 8.99 14.01
CA GLU A 69 -5.00 8.98 14.38
C GLU A 69 -4.60 7.69 15.09
N ARG A 70 -5.44 7.20 16.02
CA ARG A 70 -5.22 5.91 16.68
C ARG A 70 -5.19 4.76 15.68
N PHE A 71 -6.04 4.85 14.65
CA PHE A 71 -6.11 3.83 13.62
C PHE A 71 -4.88 3.84 12.72
N ARG A 72 -4.40 5.03 12.33
CA ARG A 72 -3.14 5.21 11.60
C ARG A 72 -1.96 4.61 12.38
N ASP A 73 -1.87 4.92 13.67
CA ASP A 73 -0.81 4.39 14.54
C ASP A 73 -0.90 2.86 14.67
N TRP A 74 -2.11 2.32 14.82
CA TRP A 74 -2.31 0.88 14.88
C TRP A 74 -1.85 0.19 13.59
N VAL A 75 -2.21 0.72 12.41
CA VAL A 75 -1.77 0.18 11.11
C VAL A 75 -0.24 0.24 10.98
N ARG A 76 0.37 1.35 11.37
CA ARG A 76 1.83 1.53 11.36
C ARG A 76 2.55 0.48 12.21
N VAL A 77 2.04 0.22 13.41
CA VAL A 77 2.68 -0.70 14.36
C VAL A 77 2.45 -2.17 13.98
N HIS A 78 1.28 -2.50 13.43
CA HIS A 78 0.85 -3.89 13.33
C HIS A 78 0.75 -4.46 11.91
N VAL A 79 0.70 -3.63 10.88
CA VAL A 79 0.41 -4.10 9.51
C VAL A 79 1.43 -3.60 8.48
N ALA A 80 1.98 -2.40 8.69
CA ALA A 80 2.83 -1.72 7.71
C ALA A 80 4.06 -2.55 7.29
N GLU A 81 4.80 -3.10 8.25
CA GLU A 81 5.99 -3.92 7.99
C GLU A 81 5.68 -5.17 7.17
N ASP A 82 4.61 -5.90 7.53
CA ASP A 82 4.23 -7.14 6.84
C ASP A 82 3.79 -6.87 5.39
N LEU A 83 3.02 -5.79 5.17
CA LEU A 83 2.60 -5.41 3.83
C LEU A 83 3.76 -4.87 2.98
N TYR A 84 4.71 -4.16 3.59
CA TYR A 84 5.93 -3.73 2.93
C TYR A 84 6.76 -4.94 2.50
N ASP A 85 7.06 -5.88 3.40
CA ASP A 85 7.87 -7.05 3.07
C ASP A 85 7.20 -7.94 2.01
N LEU A 86 5.88 -8.13 2.08
CA LEU A 86 5.12 -8.82 1.03
C LEU A 86 5.30 -8.14 -0.34
N SER A 87 5.12 -6.82 -0.37
CA SER A 87 5.25 -6.00 -1.58
C SER A 87 6.67 -6.01 -2.13
N ARG A 88 7.67 -5.87 -1.25
CA ARG A 88 9.11 -5.91 -1.53
C ARG A 88 9.50 -7.25 -2.17
N ARG A 89 9.06 -8.37 -1.59
CA ARG A 89 9.34 -9.72 -2.13
C ARG A 89 8.68 -9.92 -3.49
N ALA A 90 7.46 -9.43 -3.69
CA ALA A 90 6.78 -9.50 -4.98
C ALA A 90 7.57 -8.73 -6.06
N ILE A 91 7.99 -7.51 -5.76
CA ILE A 91 8.80 -6.69 -6.66
C ILE A 91 10.16 -7.34 -6.93
N GLN A 92 10.87 -7.84 -5.91
CA GLN A 92 12.14 -8.54 -6.11
C GLN A 92 11.98 -9.82 -6.96
N SER A 93 10.88 -10.54 -6.79
CA SER A 93 10.59 -11.71 -7.63
C SER A 93 10.32 -11.33 -9.09
N GLN A 94 9.63 -10.22 -9.34
CA GLN A 94 9.39 -9.72 -10.70
C GLN A 94 10.70 -9.25 -11.34
N ALA A 95 11.52 -8.52 -10.58
CA ALA A 95 12.82 -8.04 -11.01
C ALA A 95 13.76 -9.18 -11.44
N ALA A 96 13.84 -10.23 -10.61
CA ALA A 96 14.67 -11.39 -10.89
C ALA A 96 14.25 -12.14 -12.17
N GLN A 97 12.96 -12.13 -12.54
CA GLN A 97 12.47 -12.74 -13.79
C GLN A 97 12.88 -11.96 -15.04
N MET A 98 13.27 -10.69 -14.87
CA MET A 98 13.63 -9.77 -15.94
C MET A 98 15.14 -9.45 -15.94
N ASP A 99 15.92 -10.18 -15.14
CA ASP A 99 17.38 -10.04 -15.02
C ASP A 99 17.85 -8.66 -14.53
N PHE A 100 17.07 -8.02 -13.64
CA PHE A 100 17.48 -6.83 -12.91
C PHE A 100 17.18 -6.96 -11.41
N GLN A 101 17.66 -6.00 -10.61
CA GLN A 101 17.44 -5.97 -9.16
C GLN A 101 17.10 -4.56 -8.71
N PHE A 102 16.15 -4.44 -7.79
CA PHE A 102 15.89 -3.19 -7.07
C PHE A 102 16.54 -3.22 -5.71
N ASN A 103 17.12 -2.11 -5.29
CA ASN A 103 17.71 -1.98 -3.96
C ASN A 103 16.64 -1.50 -2.97
N LEU A 104 15.78 -2.43 -2.55
CA LEU A 104 14.76 -2.18 -1.53
C LEU A 104 15.28 -2.57 -0.15
N GLU A 105 15.07 -1.69 0.83
CA GLU A 105 15.37 -1.95 2.25
C GLU A 105 14.59 -3.15 2.78
N LEU A 106 15.09 -3.79 3.84
CA LEU A 106 14.42 -4.93 4.44
C LEU A 106 13.24 -4.52 5.33
N SER A 107 13.33 -3.33 5.94
CA SER A 107 12.30 -2.75 6.78
C SER A 107 11.49 -1.71 6.02
N SER A 108 10.23 -1.55 6.42
CA SER A 108 9.40 -0.46 5.94
C SER A 108 10.02 0.92 6.29
N PRO A 109 9.80 1.94 5.45
CA PRO A 109 10.13 3.33 5.77
C PRO A 109 9.54 3.79 7.11
N ASP A 110 10.33 4.51 7.91
CA ASP A 110 9.90 5.04 9.21
C ASP A 110 8.72 6.02 9.09
N ASP A 111 8.65 6.73 7.96
CA ASP A 111 7.63 7.71 7.61
C ASP A 111 6.47 7.09 6.83
N VAL A 112 5.95 5.96 7.32
CA VAL A 112 4.79 5.28 6.73
C VAL A 112 3.65 6.28 6.47
N GLU A 113 3.42 6.55 5.19
CA GLU A 113 2.32 7.37 4.73
C GLU A 113 1.07 6.50 4.66
N VAL A 114 0.27 6.54 5.73
CA VAL A 114 -1.13 6.17 5.60
C VAL A 114 -1.78 7.34 4.86
N HIS A 115 -2.19 7.14 3.62
CA HIS A 115 -2.70 8.23 2.80
C HIS A 115 -4.17 8.51 3.16
N GLU A 116 -4.98 7.45 3.19
CA GLU A 116 -6.40 7.56 3.50
C GLU A 116 -6.87 6.58 4.58
N VAL A 117 -7.78 7.05 5.45
CA VAL A 117 -8.54 6.20 6.36
C VAL A 117 -10.02 6.50 6.15
N ARG A 118 -10.78 5.50 5.73
CA ARG A 118 -12.23 5.58 5.57
C ARG A 118 -12.92 4.72 6.60
N PHE A 119 -13.97 5.28 7.21
CA PHE A 119 -14.90 4.53 8.04
C PHE A 119 -16.19 4.33 7.24
N GLU A 120 -16.55 3.07 7.01
CA GLU A 120 -17.71 2.70 6.21
C GLU A 120 -18.66 1.85 7.07
N SER A 121 -19.97 2.04 6.88
CA SER A 121 -20.99 1.06 7.29
C SER A 121 -21.16 0.06 6.16
N GLN A 122 -21.27 -1.24 6.46
CA GLN A 122 -21.61 -2.19 5.40
C GLN A 122 -23.08 -1.95 5.05
N ASP A 123 -23.35 -1.31 3.91
CA ASP A 123 -24.70 -1.25 3.37
C ASP A 123 -25.19 -2.69 3.13
N SER A 124 -26.00 -3.18 4.07
CA SER A 124 -26.80 -4.38 3.91
C SER A 124 -27.83 -4.10 2.83
N SER A 125 -27.43 -4.31 1.59
CA SER A 125 -28.35 -4.41 0.46
C SER A 125 -29.18 -5.69 0.70
N GLU A 126 -30.36 -5.53 1.29
CA GLU A 126 -31.44 -6.54 1.30
C GLU A 126 -31.97 -6.82 -0.11
#